data_AF-V4YBW8-F1
#
_entry.id   AF-V4YBW8-F1
#
_cell.length_a   1.000
_cell.length_b   1.000
_cell.length_c   1.000
_cell.angle_alpha   90.00
_cell.angle_beta   90.00
_cell.angle_gamma   90.00
#
_symmetry.space_group_name_H-M   'P 1'
#
loop_
_entity.id
_entity.type
_entity.pdbx_description
1 polymer ?
#
loop_
_entity_poly.entity_id
_entity_poly.type
_entity_poly.pdbx_seq_one_letter_code
_entity_poly.pdbx_strand_id
1 'polypeptide(L)'
;MKIRQNIRHWAAKNALTAPVIGDIANDKLVDMHTDIFLGKADEAVREDRREHLDGFFDATMDTYVAALEAGFTEAKAREITHIQANFDFFNHGWTEMMEIPADEFEEHFRRYEDFFKRYGISVDDPLGEFRPADGIPDAPETPEKRDQPAYENAIAGFADDVYVEDGEGDVHVGSGTDEPTDVDPTDAPGLDEVDATDADGADAERAESG
;
A
#
# COMPACT_ATOMS: atom_id res chain seq x y z
N MET A 1 -7.85 -8.36 -9.89
CA MET A 1 -6.65 -7.48 -9.78
C MET A 1 -5.36 -8.29 -9.98
N LYS A 2 -4.36 -7.81 -10.75
CA LYS A 2 -3.07 -8.50 -10.89
C LYS A 2 -2.00 -7.97 -9.92
N ILE A 3 -1.83 -8.63 -8.78
CA ILE A 3 -0.70 -8.35 -7.87
C ILE A 3 0.55 -9.06 -8.40
N ARG A 4 1.55 -8.28 -8.84
CA ARG A 4 2.90 -8.79 -9.11
C ARG A 4 3.72 -8.72 -7.83
N GLN A 5 4.36 -9.83 -7.49
CA GLN A 5 5.28 -9.92 -6.35
C GLN A 5 6.70 -10.13 -6.90
N ASN A 6 7.62 -9.27 -6.51
CA ASN A 6 9.03 -9.33 -6.88
C ASN A 6 9.90 -9.03 -5.65
N ILE A 7 11.22 -9.14 -5.78
CA ILE A 7 12.17 -8.95 -4.67
C ILE A 7 11.96 -7.64 -3.91
N ARG A 8 11.58 -6.56 -4.60
CA ARG A 8 11.34 -5.25 -3.97
C ARG A 8 10.14 -5.27 -3.02
N HIS A 9 9.14 -6.10 -3.28
CA HIS A 9 7.98 -6.25 -2.39
C HIS A 9 8.37 -7.00 -1.10
N TRP A 10 9.24 -8.00 -1.21
CA TRP A 10 9.80 -8.67 -0.04
C TRP A 10 10.73 -7.73 0.75
N ALA A 11 11.48 -6.86 0.08
CA ALA A 11 12.33 -5.87 0.72
C ALA A 11 11.49 -4.82 1.47
N ALA A 12 10.39 -4.35 0.86
CA ALA A 12 9.43 -3.45 1.51
C ALA A 12 8.82 -4.07 2.79
N LYS A 13 8.40 -5.34 2.74
CA LYS A 13 7.94 -6.09 3.91
C LYS A 13 8.99 -6.11 5.02
N ASN A 14 10.24 -6.43 4.68
CA ASN A 14 11.34 -6.50 5.64
C ASN A 14 11.68 -5.13 6.22
N ALA A 15 11.64 -4.07 5.41
CA ALA A 15 11.92 -2.71 5.85
C ALA A 15 10.86 -2.18 6.81
N LEU A 16 9.57 -2.38 6.51
CA LEU A 16 8.44 -1.95 7.35
C LEU A 16 8.39 -2.66 8.71
N THR A 17 8.89 -3.90 8.78
CA THR A 17 8.92 -4.69 10.02
C THR A 17 10.26 -4.61 10.75
N ALA A 18 11.25 -3.91 10.20
CA ALA A 18 12.57 -3.73 10.81
C ALA A 18 12.57 -2.54 11.80
N PRO A 19 13.19 -2.68 12.98
CA PRO A 19 13.42 -1.56 13.88
C PRO A 19 14.24 -0.46 13.19
N VAL A 20 13.89 0.81 13.43
CA VAL A 20 14.62 2.03 13.00
C VAL A 20 14.43 2.45 11.53
N ILE A 21 14.28 1.52 10.58
CA ILE A 21 14.08 1.86 9.14
C ILE A 21 12.59 1.90 8.76
N GLY A 22 11.71 1.35 9.59
CA GLY A 22 10.27 1.26 9.34
C GLY A 22 9.60 2.59 9.00
N ASP A 23 9.88 3.66 9.75
CA ASP A 23 9.25 4.97 9.53
C ASP A 23 9.67 5.58 8.17
N ILE A 24 10.97 5.50 7.81
CA ILE A 24 11.48 5.98 6.52
C ILE A 24 10.93 5.14 5.36
N ALA A 25 10.83 3.82 5.57
CA ALA A 25 10.26 2.92 4.58
C ALA A 25 8.76 3.19 4.38
N ASN A 26 8.02 3.50 5.44
CA ASN A 26 6.62 3.90 5.38
C ASN A 26 6.48 5.17 4.52
N ASP A 27 7.14 6.27 4.91
CA ASP A 27 7.04 7.56 4.21
C ASP A 27 7.28 7.41 2.70
N LYS A 28 8.32 6.66 2.31
CA LYS A 28 8.66 6.45 0.90
C LYS A 28 7.66 5.58 0.15
N LEU A 29 7.10 4.57 0.81
CA LEU A 29 6.09 3.72 0.20
C LEU A 29 4.77 4.50 0.04
N VAL A 30 4.42 5.36 0.99
CA VAL A 30 3.30 6.28 0.90
C VAL A 30 3.48 7.21 -0.31
N ASP A 31 4.60 7.94 -0.37
CA ASP A 31 4.91 8.86 -1.48
C ASP A 31 4.83 8.15 -2.84
N MET A 32 5.41 6.95 -2.94
CA MET A 32 5.39 6.16 -4.17
C MET A 32 3.96 5.77 -4.58
N HIS A 33 3.13 5.30 -3.65
CA HIS A 33 1.74 4.92 -3.97
C HIS A 33 0.91 6.14 -4.33
N THR A 34 1.06 7.25 -3.61
CA THR A 34 0.42 8.53 -3.96
C THR A 34 0.76 8.93 -5.39
N ASP A 35 2.04 8.97 -5.75
CA ASP A 35 2.45 9.36 -7.10
C ASP A 35 1.92 8.41 -8.19
N ILE A 36 1.89 7.10 -7.93
CA ILE A 36 1.33 6.11 -8.86
C ILE A 36 -0.16 6.37 -9.10
N PHE A 37 -0.95 6.57 -8.04
CA PHE A 37 -2.38 6.76 -8.18
C PHE A 37 -2.72 8.16 -8.71
N LEU A 38 -2.03 9.21 -8.28
CA LEU A 38 -2.14 10.54 -8.88
C LEU A 38 -1.80 10.53 -10.37
N GLY A 39 -0.85 9.70 -10.78
CA GLY A 39 -0.52 9.47 -12.19
C GLY A 39 -1.71 9.01 -13.04
N LYS A 40 -2.71 8.35 -12.44
CA LYS A 40 -3.96 7.91 -13.10
C LYS A 40 -5.02 9.02 -13.17
N ALA A 41 -4.92 10.07 -12.34
CA ALA A 41 -5.85 11.20 -12.36
C ALA A 41 -5.44 12.28 -13.37
N ASP A 42 -6.43 13.09 -13.77
CA ASP A 42 -6.23 14.32 -14.54
C ASP A 42 -5.27 15.26 -13.82
N GLU A 43 -4.27 15.78 -14.54
CA GLU A 43 -3.21 16.64 -13.98
C GLU A 43 -3.76 17.84 -13.19
N ALA A 44 -4.90 18.39 -13.62
CA ALA A 44 -5.54 19.54 -12.99
C ALA A 44 -6.07 19.29 -11.57
N VAL A 45 -6.26 18.04 -11.15
CA VAL A 45 -6.83 17.68 -9.84
C VAL A 45 -5.86 16.90 -8.96
N ARG A 46 -4.63 16.64 -9.41
CA ARG A 46 -3.68 15.78 -8.69
C ARG A 46 -3.30 16.36 -7.34
N GLU A 47 -2.86 17.62 -7.32
CA GLU A 47 -2.41 18.28 -6.10
C GLU A 47 -3.54 18.41 -5.07
N ASP A 48 -4.78 18.62 -5.53
CA ASP A 48 -5.94 18.70 -4.64
C ASP A 48 -6.28 17.36 -3.96
N ARG A 49 -5.77 16.23 -4.46
CA ARG A 49 -5.99 14.88 -3.89
C ARG A 49 -4.78 14.35 -3.13
N ARG A 50 -3.60 14.98 -3.28
CA ARG A 50 -2.33 14.48 -2.74
C ARG A 50 -2.37 14.30 -1.22
N GLU A 51 -2.71 15.35 -0.48
CA GLU A 51 -2.72 15.31 0.99
C GLU A 51 -3.67 14.24 1.55
N HIS A 52 -4.81 14.02 0.88
CA HIS A 52 -5.73 12.94 1.24
C HIS A 52 -5.11 11.57 0.99
N LEU A 53 -4.53 11.35 -0.20
CA LEU A 53 -3.91 10.08 -0.56
C LEU A 53 -2.72 9.76 0.35
N ASP A 54 -1.90 10.74 0.71
CA ASP A 54 -0.77 10.56 1.63
C ASP A 54 -1.27 10.09 3.00
N GLY A 55 -2.24 10.79 3.59
CA GLY A 55 -2.80 10.40 4.88
C GLY A 55 -3.58 9.08 4.83
N PHE A 56 -4.24 8.77 3.71
CA PHE A 56 -4.94 7.51 3.52
C PHE A 56 -3.95 6.35 3.42
N PHE A 57 -2.91 6.48 2.59
CA PHE A 57 -1.94 5.41 2.40
C PHE A 57 -1.11 5.15 3.64
N ASP A 58 -0.72 6.19 4.38
CA ASP A 58 -0.05 6.04 5.68
C ASP A 58 -0.89 5.18 6.64
N ALA A 59 -2.19 5.48 6.78
CA ALA A 59 -3.10 4.67 7.59
C ALA A 59 -3.26 3.22 7.08
N THR A 60 -3.20 3.00 5.77
CA THR A 60 -3.25 1.63 5.23
C THR A 60 -1.96 0.84 5.45
N MET A 61 -0.81 1.48 5.68
CA MET A 61 0.43 0.78 6.06
C MET A 61 0.26 0.09 7.41
N ASP A 62 -0.43 0.70 8.37
CA ASP A 62 -0.79 0.05 9.64
C ASP A 62 -1.68 -1.18 9.40
N THR A 63 -2.62 -1.11 8.46
CA THR A 63 -3.46 -2.27 8.10
C THR A 63 -2.62 -3.38 7.48
N TYR A 64 -1.67 -3.04 6.61
CA TYR A 64 -0.73 -3.99 6.01
C TYR A 64 0.08 -4.73 7.08
N VAL A 65 0.67 -3.99 8.03
CA VAL A 65 1.43 -4.58 9.15
C VAL A 65 0.53 -5.47 9.99
N ALA A 66 -0.68 -5.03 10.36
CA ALA A 66 -1.62 -5.83 11.13
C ALA A 66 -2.04 -7.12 10.41
N ALA A 67 -2.14 -7.11 9.07
CA ALA A 67 -2.39 -8.31 8.29
C ALA A 67 -1.19 -9.29 8.34
N LEU A 68 0.04 -8.79 8.20
CA LEU A 68 1.24 -9.63 8.34
C LEU A 68 1.32 -10.25 9.74
N GLU A 69 1.09 -9.48 10.80
CA GLU A 69 1.08 -9.96 12.19
C GLU A 69 -0.03 -10.97 12.46
N ALA A 70 -1.17 -10.86 11.77
CA ALA A 70 -2.25 -11.84 11.80
C ALA A 70 -1.92 -13.14 11.02
N GLY A 71 -0.74 -13.24 10.41
CA GLY A 71 -0.25 -14.43 9.73
C GLY A 71 -0.69 -14.53 8.26
N PHE A 72 -1.17 -13.43 7.67
CA PHE A 72 -1.39 -13.38 6.23
C PHE A 72 -0.04 -13.36 5.49
N THR A 73 -0.03 -13.93 4.29
CA THR A 73 1.12 -13.78 3.38
C THR A 73 1.21 -12.33 2.91
N GLU A 74 2.41 -11.91 2.50
CA GLU A 74 2.68 -10.59 1.92
C GLU A 74 1.65 -10.22 0.84
N ALA A 75 1.45 -11.09 -0.15
CA ALA A 75 0.49 -10.86 -1.22
C ALA A 75 -0.95 -10.68 -0.72
N LYS A 76 -1.35 -11.38 0.35
CA LYS A 76 -2.69 -11.22 0.94
C LYS A 76 -2.82 -9.92 1.72
N ALA A 77 -1.77 -9.50 2.43
CA ALA A 77 -1.73 -8.20 3.11
C ALA A 77 -1.83 -7.04 2.10
N ARG A 78 -1.17 -7.17 0.93
CA ARG A 78 -1.36 -6.24 -0.19
C ARG A 78 -2.78 -6.28 -0.75
N GLU A 79 -3.33 -7.47 -0.96
CA GLU A 79 -4.71 -7.55 -1.45
C GLU A 79 -5.70 -6.85 -0.51
N ILE A 80 -5.56 -7.03 0.80
CA ILE A 80 -6.37 -6.35 1.83
C ILE A 80 -6.30 -4.82 1.67
N THR A 81 -5.11 -4.25 1.54
CA THR A 81 -4.92 -2.79 1.42
C THR A 81 -5.38 -2.24 0.07
N HIS A 82 -5.20 -2.99 -1.01
CA HIS A 82 -5.76 -2.63 -2.32
C HIS A 82 -7.30 -2.64 -2.31
N ILE A 83 -7.93 -3.57 -1.58
CA ILE A 83 -9.39 -3.56 -1.39
C ILE A 83 -9.84 -2.31 -0.63
N GLN A 84 -9.14 -1.93 0.45
CA GLN A 84 -9.42 -0.69 1.19
C GLN A 84 -9.31 0.55 0.30
N ALA A 85 -8.23 0.66 -0.49
CA ALA A 85 -8.05 1.76 -1.43
C ALA A 85 -9.20 1.84 -2.45
N ASN A 86 -9.69 0.70 -2.95
CA ASN A 86 -10.83 0.69 -3.86
C ASN A 86 -12.13 1.15 -3.20
N PHE A 87 -12.35 0.88 -1.91
CA PHE A 87 -13.50 1.44 -1.18
C PHE A 87 -13.43 2.96 -1.09
N ASP A 88 -12.27 3.50 -0.77
CA ASP A 88 -12.03 4.93 -0.68
C ASP A 88 -12.24 5.62 -2.03
N PHE A 89 -11.59 5.11 -3.09
CA PHE A 89 -11.75 5.63 -4.45
C PHE A 89 -13.19 5.55 -4.93
N PHE A 90 -13.92 4.49 -4.57
CA PHE A 90 -15.33 4.37 -4.88
C PHE A 90 -16.17 5.44 -4.17
N ASN A 91 -15.92 5.70 -2.90
CA ASN A 91 -16.62 6.73 -2.13
C ASN A 91 -16.42 8.13 -2.72
N HIS A 92 -15.17 8.45 -3.10
CA HIS A 92 -14.84 9.71 -3.76
C HIS A 92 -15.22 9.77 -5.24
N GLY A 93 -15.63 8.66 -5.84
CA GLY A 93 -15.95 8.58 -7.27
C GLY A 93 -14.73 8.70 -8.19
N TRP A 94 -13.54 8.35 -7.71
CA TRP A 94 -12.29 8.35 -8.47
C TRP A 94 -12.11 7.04 -9.25
N THR A 95 -13.05 6.76 -10.16
CA THR A 95 -13.08 5.49 -10.90
C THR A 95 -11.83 5.25 -11.74
N GLU A 96 -11.12 6.31 -12.15
CA GLU A 96 -9.83 6.23 -12.83
C GLU A 96 -8.73 5.57 -11.97
N MET A 97 -8.83 5.64 -10.64
CA MET A 97 -7.85 5.06 -9.72
C MET A 97 -8.21 3.63 -9.33
N MET A 98 -9.47 3.22 -9.50
CA MET A 98 -9.95 1.89 -9.12
C MET A 98 -9.26 0.76 -9.90
N GLU A 99 -8.94 -0.30 -9.16
CA GLU A 99 -8.28 -1.52 -9.66
C GLU A 99 -9.18 -2.75 -9.55
N ILE A 100 -10.30 -2.63 -8.84
CA ILE A 100 -11.34 -3.63 -8.65
C ILE A 100 -12.67 -3.01 -9.10
N PRO A 101 -13.44 -3.64 -10.00
CA PRO A 101 -14.78 -3.20 -10.33
C PRO A 101 -15.72 -3.22 -9.11
N ALA A 102 -16.63 -2.25 -8.98
CA ALA A 102 -17.52 -2.18 -7.81
C ALA A 102 -18.44 -3.41 -7.64
N ASP A 103 -18.80 -4.09 -8.72
CA ASP A 103 -19.58 -5.33 -8.71
C ASP A 103 -18.80 -6.54 -8.15
N GLU A 104 -17.46 -6.46 -8.08
CA GLU A 104 -16.60 -7.48 -7.49
C GLU A 104 -16.28 -7.22 -6.00
N PHE A 105 -16.68 -6.08 -5.44
CA PHE A 105 -16.36 -5.69 -4.05
C PHE A 105 -16.85 -6.70 -3.01
N GLU A 106 -18.07 -7.22 -3.17
CA GLU A 106 -18.63 -8.18 -2.22
C GLU A 106 -17.81 -9.48 -2.18
N GLU A 107 -17.31 -9.94 -3.33
CA GLU A 107 -16.50 -11.15 -3.42
C GLU A 107 -15.13 -10.96 -2.76
N HIS A 108 -14.47 -9.83 -3.02
CA HIS A 108 -13.22 -9.48 -2.35
C HIS A 108 -13.39 -9.27 -0.84
N PHE A 109 -14.47 -8.61 -0.41
CA PHE A 109 -14.77 -8.43 1.00
C PHE A 109 -14.94 -9.77 1.72
N ARG A 110 -15.70 -10.70 1.13
CA ARG A 110 -15.94 -12.04 1.72
C ARG A 110 -14.67 -12.86 1.90
N ARG A 111 -13.64 -12.65 1.07
CA ARG A 111 -12.35 -13.35 1.17
C ARG A 111 -11.59 -13.02 2.46
N TYR A 112 -11.75 -11.79 2.96
CA TYR A 112 -11.07 -11.28 4.16
C TYR A 112 -12.06 -10.81 5.23
N GLU A 113 -13.29 -11.32 5.20
CA GLU A 113 -14.41 -10.85 6.02
C GLU A 113 -14.09 -10.84 7.52
N ASP A 114 -13.42 -11.87 8.03
CA ASP A 114 -13.05 -11.96 9.44
C ASP A 114 -12.04 -10.88 9.84
N PHE A 115 -11.10 -10.54 8.97
CA PHE A 115 -10.13 -9.47 9.19
C PHE A 115 -10.81 -8.10 9.13
N PHE A 116 -11.60 -7.86 8.08
CA PHE A 116 -12.32 -6.58 7.92
C PHE A 116 -13.30 -6.32 9.06
N LYS A 117 -14.09 -7.32 9.46
CA LYS A 117 -15.00 -7.19 10.60
C LYS A 117 -14.28 -6.95 11.92
N ARG A 118 -13.10 -7.57 12.12
CA ARG A 118 -12.31 -7.39 13.34
C ARG A 118 -11.91 -5.93 13.52
N TYR A 119 -11.48 -5.28 12.44
CA TYR A 119 -10.99 -3.90 12.48
C TYR A 119 -12.01 -2.86 11.99
N GLY A 120 -13.28 -3.25 11.81
CA GLY A 120 -14.35 -2.32 11.38
C GLY A 120 -14.20 -1.77 9.96
N ILE A 121 -13.37 -2.39 9.11
CA ILE A 121 -13.16 -1.97 7.72
C ILE A 121 -14.38 -2.34 6.88
N SER A 122 -14.90 -1.38 6.12
CA SER A 122 -16.05 -1.56 5.22
C SER A 122 -16.01 -0.58 4.06
N VAL A 123 -16.94 -0.71 3.11
CA VAL A 123 -17.07 0.27 2.02
C VAL A 123 -17.34 1.66 2.59
N ASP A 124 -18.22 1.79 3.59
CA ASP A 124 -18.59 3.10 4.18
C ASP A 124 -17.52 3.67 5.12
N ASP A 125 -16.65 2.82 5.67
CA ASP A 125 -15.51 3.21 6.50
C ASP A 125 -14.27 2.38 6.12
N PRO A 126 -13.52 2.81 5.09
CA PRO A 126 -12.40 2.02 4.55
C PRO A 126 -11.24 1.80 5.53
N LEU A 127 -11.07 2.69 6.52
CA LEU A 127 -10.00 2.58 7.50
C LEU A 127 -10.42 1.90 8.80
N GLY A 128 -11.68 2.00 9.22
CA GLY A 128 -12.14 1.42 10.48
C GLY A 128 -11.28 1.85 11.66
N GLU A 129 -10.76 0.89 12.43
CA GLU A 129 -9.87 1.13 13.58
C GLU A 129 -8.52 1.77 13.22
N PHE A 130 -8.09 1.68 11.95
CA PHE A 130 -6.83 2.27 11.47
C PHE A 130 -6.97 3.75 11.13
N ARG A 131 -8.16 4.34 11.29
CA ARG A 131 -8.35 5.76 11.06
C ARG A 131 -7.55 6.59 12.08
N PRO A 132 -6.68 7.51 11.65
CA PRO A 132 -5.94 8.37 12.56
C PRO A 132 -6.90 9.25 13.39
N ALA A 133 -6.51 9.56 14.63
CA ALA A 133 -7.35 10.28 15.57
C ALA A 133 -7.75 11.68 15.08
N ASP A 134 -6.85 12.35 14.35
CA ASP A 134 -7.08 13.67 13.76
C ASP A 134 -7.79 13.59 12.39
N GLY A 135 -8.08 12.38 11.90
CA GLY A 135 -8.68 12.14 10.60
C GLY A 135 -7.69 12.23 9.44
N ILE A 136 -8.21 12.11 8.22
CA ILE A 136 -7.47 12.25 6.96
C ILE A 136 -7.92 13.57 6.32
N PRO A 137 -7.04 14.33 5.63
CA PRO A 137 -7.46 15.51 4.90
C PRO A 137 -8.60 15.22 3.90
N ASP A 138 -9.55 16.15 3.75
CA ASP A 138 -10.60 16.03 2.73
C ASP A 138 -10.03 16.24 1.32
N ALA A 139 -10.65 15.63 0.31
CA ALA A 139 -10.30 15.83 -1.10
C ALA A 139 -11.52 15.97 -2.01
N PRO A 140 -11.39 16.61 -3.20
CA PRO A 140 -12.51 16.77 -4.12
C PRO A 140 -13.08 15.44 -4.63
N GLU A 141 -14.40 15.30 -4.53
CA GLU A 141 -15.13 14.14 -5.03
C GLU A 141 -15.60 14.35 -6.48
N THR A 142 -15.76 13.23 -7.21
CA THR A 142 -16.39 13.18 -8.54
C THR A 142 -17.48 12.10 -8.57
N PRO A 143 -18.55 12.23 -7.75
CA PRO A 143 -19.55 11.18 -7.57
C PRO A 143 -20.28 10.83 -8.87
N GLU A 144 -20.36 11.75 -9.82
CA GLU A 144 -21.00 11.51 -11.12
C GLU A 144 -20.27 10.43 -11.93
N LYS A 145 -18.94 10.28 -11.76
CA LYS A 145 -18.17 9.23 -12.42
C LYS A 145 -18.52 7.84 -11.88
N ARG A 146 -18.88 7.72 -10.60
CA ARG A 146 -19.29 6.46 -9.97
C ARG A 146 -20.58 5.90 -10.60
N ASP A 147 -21.52 6.77 -10.96
CA ASP A 147 -22.83 6.37 -11.49
C ASP A 147 -22.78 5.95 -12.98
N GLN A 148 -21.68 6.29 -13.68
CA GLN A 148 -21.39 5.89 -15.06
C GLN A 148 -19.92 5.45 -15.19
N PRO A 149 -19.53 4.36 -14.53
CA PRO A 149 -18.12 4.08 -14.32
C PRO A 149 -17.45 3.63 -15.62
N ALA A 150 -16.39 4.36 -15.98
CA ALA A 150 -15.34 3.86 -16.85
C ALA A 150 -14.19 3.39 -15.97
N TYR A 151 -14.13 2.10 -15.68
CA TYR A 151 -13.04 1.51 -14.91
C TYR A 151 -11.83 1.27 -15.81
N GLU A 152 -11.11 2.33 -16.17
CA GLU A 152 -9.98 2.25 -17.11
C GLU A 152 -8.88 1.30 -16.63
N ASN A 153 -8.70 1.20 -15.31
CA ASN A 153 -7.65 0.41 -14.67
C ASN A 153 -8.18 -0.85 -13.95
N ALA A 154 -9.50 -1.06 -13.87
CA ALA A 154 -10.07 -2.27 -13.30
C ALA A 154 -10.35 -3.30 -14.40
N ILE A 155 -9.66 -4.44 -14.33
CA ILE A 155 -9.87 -5.55 -15.27
C ILE A 155 -10.73 -6.59 -14.56
N ALA A 156 -11.95 -6.79 -15.06
CA ALA A 156 -12.88 -7.80 -14.55
C ALA A 156 -12.36 -9.23 -14.79
N GLY A 157 -12.70 -10.14 -13.88
CA GLY A 157 -12.34 -11.55 -13.97
C GLY A 157 -11.20 -11.93 -13.04
N PHE A 158 -11.56 -12.67 -11.99
CA PHE A 158 -10.71 -13.30 -10.98
C PHE A 158 -9.74 -14.36 -11.53
N ALA A 159 -8.79 -13.96 -12.36
CA ALA A 159 -7.55 -14.72 -12.56
C ALA A 159 -6.49 -14.24 -11.56
N ASP A 160 -6.93 -13.99 -10.31
CA ASP A 160 -6.14 -13.42 -9.23
C ASP A 160 -5.37 -14.55 -8.55
N ASP A 161 -4.30 -14.96 -9.20
CA ASP A 161 -3.23 -15.68 -8.52
C ASP A 161 -2.08 -14.71 -8.25
N VAL A 162 -1.29 -15.00 -7.22
CA VAL A 162 -0.08 -14.24 -6.95
C VAL A 162 0.89 -14.55 -8.08
N TYR A 163 1.45 -13.56 -8.76
CA TYR A 163 2.47 -13.83 -9.77
C TYR A 163 3.83 -13.44 -9.19
N VAL A 164 4.62 -14.45 -8.78
CA VAL A 164 5.97 -14.28 -8.22
C VAL A 164 6.98 -14.30 -9.35
N GLU A 165 7.68 -13.20 -9.55
CA GLU A 165 8.87 -13.16 -10.41
C GLU A 165 10.08 -13.62 -9.58
N ASP A 166 10.73 -14.70 -10.01
CA ASP A 166 11.94 -15.18 -9.35
C ASP A 166 13.19 -14.33 -9.70
N GLY A 167 14.34 -14.65 -9.10
CA GLY A 167 15.59 -13.95 -9.34
C GLY A 167 16.14 -14.05 -10.77
N GLU A 168 15.53 -14.87 -11.63
CA GLU A 168 15.88 -15.04 -13.04
C GLU A 168 14.91 -14.29 -13.98
N GLY A 169 13.85 -13.68 -13.43
CA GLY A 169 12.83 -12.94 -14.18
C GLY A 169 11.66 -13.78 -14.65
N ASP A 170 11.57 -15.05 -14.22
CA ASP A 170 10.48 -15.95 -14.59
C ASP A 170 9.27 -15.77 -13.65
N VAL A 171 8.07 -15.67 -14.25
CA VAL A 171 6.82 -15.36 -13.55
C VAL A 171 6.04 -16.63 -13.23
N HIS A 172 5.84 -16.91 -11.94
CA HIS A 172 5.16 -18.10 -11.42
C HIS A 172 3.84 -17.75 -10.73
N VAL A 173 2.83 -18.58 -10.94
CA VAL A 173 1.55 -18.56 -10.21
C VAL A 173 1.80 -19.04 -8.76
N GLY A 174 1.42 -18.25 -7.77
CA GLY A 174 2.14 -18.10 -6.51
C GLY A 174 1.27 -18.21 -5.27
N SER A 175 0.26 -19.07 -5.26
CA SER A 175 -0.37 -19.51 -4.01
C SER A 175 0.50 -20.48 -3.19
N GLY A 176 1.82 -20.27 -3.12
CA GLY A 176 2.73 -21.23 -2.44
C GLY A 176 4.23 -21.09 -2.64
N THR A 177 4.75 -19.97 -3.16
CA THR A 177 6.22 -19.76 -3.20
C THR A 177 6.70 -19.33 -1.82
N ASP A 178 7.68 -20.05 -1.27
CA ASP A 178 8.30 -19.72 0.01
C ASP A 178 8.96 -18.33 -0.05
N GLU A 179 8.87 -17.60 1.07
CA GLU A 179 9.56 -16.34 1.27
C GLU A 179 11.08 -16.51 1.04
N PRO A 180 11.73 -15.68 0.21
CA PRO A 180 13.17 -15.76 0.04
C PRO A 180 13.87 -15.43 1.36
N THR A 181 14.85 -16.24 1.75
CA THR A 181 15.48 -16.18 3.08
C THR A 181 16.50 -15.05 3.26
N ASP A 182 16.83 -14.32 2.20
CA ASP A 182 17.94 -13.34 2.18
C ASP A 182 17.56 -12.13 1.30
N VAL A 183 16.52 -11.39 1.73
CA VAL A 183 16.10 -10.15 1.06
C VAL A 183 16.56 -8.96 1.88
N ASP A 184 17.41 -8.14 1.28
CA ASP A 184 17.94 -6.93 1.91
C ASP A 184 16.82 -5.88 2.04
N PRO A 185 16.51 -5.37 3.25
CA PRO A 185 15.54 -4.30 3.44
C PRO A 185 15.86 -3.04 2.63
N THR A 186 17.12 -2.80 2.28
CA THR A 186 17.52 -1.61 1.49
C THR A 186 17.10 -1.68 0.04
N ASP A 187 16.79 -2.87 -0.50
CA ASP A 187 16.22 -3.05 -1.85
C ASP A 187 14.74 -2.61 -1.94
N ALA A 188 14.14 -2.11 -0.85
CA ALA A 188 12.77 -1.63 -0.87
C ALA A 188 12.64 -0.41 -1.82
N PRO A 189 11.52 -0.27 -2.53
CA PRO A 189 11.30 0.86 -3.42
C PRO A 189 11.57 2.20 -2.71
N GLY A 190 12.46 3.00 -3.28
CA GLY A 190 12.86 4.29 -2.74
C GLY A 190 13.99 4.26 -1.70
N LEU A 191 14.41 3.09 -1.18
CA LEU A 191 15.52 2.99 -0.20
C LEU A 191 16.92 2.87 -0.84
N ASP A 192 17.03 2.58 -2.14
CA ASP A 192 18.31 2.58 -2.88
C ASP A 192 19.12 3.90 -2.75
N GLU A 193 18.48 5.00 -2.34
CA GLU A 193 19.09 6.32 -2.16
C GLU A 193 19.48 6.67 -0.71
N VAL A 194 19.21 5.81 0.29
CA VAL A 194 19.74 6.01 1.66
C VAL A 194 21.16 5.48 1.76
N ASP A 195 22.10 6.27 1.24
CA ASP A 195 23.53 6.02 1.45
C ASP A 195 23.82 6.05 2.96
N ALA A 196 24.48 5.02 3.47
CA ALA A 196 24.77 4.75 4.88
C ALA A 196 25.65 5.84 5.53
N THR A 197 25.08 7.03 5.76
CA THR A 197 25.80 8.20 6.29
C THR A 197 25.10 8.93 7.43
N ASP A 198 23.87 8.58 7.80
CA ASP A 198 23.19 9.19 8.98
C ASP A 198 23.30 8.36 10.28
N ALA A 199 24.21 7.38 10.31
CA ALA A 199 24.54 6.60 11.50
C ALA A 199 25.97 6.88 12.01
N ASP A 200 26.45 8.12 11.97
CA ASP A 200 27.62 8.52 12.78
C ASP A 200 27.62 10.03 13.06
N GLY A 201 26.82 10.44 14.05
CA GLY A 201 26.67 11.86 14.41
C GLY A 201 26.27 12.11 15.85
N ALA A 202 26.52 11.16 16.76
CA ALA A 202 26.35 11.38 18.18
C ALA A 202 27.47 10.70 18.97
N ASP A 203 28.37 11.54 19.49
CA ASP A 203 29.23 11.33 20.66
C ASP A 203 30.72 10.98 20.41
N ALA A 204 31.53 12.01 20.11
CA ALA A 204 32.94 12.22 20.48
C ALA A 204 33.37 13.57 19.85
N GLU A 205 33.88 14.62 20.50
CA GLU A 205 34.78 14.73 21.63
C GLU A 205 34.47 15.99 22.45
N ARG A 206 34.37 15.81 23.77
CA ARG A 206 34.71 16.85 24.74
C ARG A 206 36.06 16.48 25.35
N ALA A 207 37.18 16.80 24.68
CA ALA A 207 38.49 16.84 25.33
C ALA A 207 39.49 17.69 24.53
N GLU A 208 40.13 18.61 25.26
CA GLU A 208 41.43 19.25 24.94
C GLU A 208 41.44 20.38 23.90
N SER A 209 41.27 21.62 24.37
CA SER A 209 42.36 22.62 24.42
C SER A 209 41.87 24.01 24.88
N GLY A 210 42.42 24.51 25.99
CA GLY A 210 42.22 25.88 26.49
C GLY A 210 42.24 26.01 28.00
#